data_AF-A0A8H3ZLS2-F1
#
_entry.id   AF-A0A8H3ZLS2-F1
#
_cell.length_a   1.000
_cell.length_b   1.000
_cell.length_c   1.000
_cell.angle_alpha   90.00
_cell.angle_beta   90.00
_cell.angle_gamma   90.00
#
_symmetry.space_group_name_H-M   'P 1'
#
loop_
_entity.id
_entity.type
_entity.pdbx_description
1 polymer ?
#
loop_
_entity_poly.entity_id
_entity_poly.type
_entity_poly.pdbx_seq_one_letter_code
_entity_poly.pdbx_strand_id
1 'polypeptide(L)'
;MHTTPGAGSAGSLAGVTDERDNVRKAAEGHLPVGLLDMPTAKQVIQTLKKCSIAHLACHGFTDHRDPLSSGLILRKGDEAREEQDRLTVRTVVELDLANAHVAYLSACSTAENKEKFWQME
;
A
#
# COMPACT_ATOMS: atom_id res chain seq x y z
N MET A 1 -5.53 1.81 -5.15
CA MET A 1 -5.13 2.66 -6.29
C MET A 1 -5.14 1.81 -7.53
N HIS A 2 -6.08 2.07 -8.43
CA HIS A 2 -6.23 1.28 -9.65
C HIS A 2 -5.19 1.64 -10.72
N THR A 3 -4.47 2.76 -10.57
CA THR A 3 -3.39 3.20 -11.47
C THR A 3 -2.20 3.75 -10.67
N THR A 4 -0.98 3.57 -11.17
CA THR A 4 0.18 4.33 -10.69
C THR A 4 0.13 5.75 -11.26
N PRO A 5 0.27 6.81 -10.44
CA PRO A 5 0.50 8.16 -10.97
C PRO A 5 1.71 8.17 -11.92
N GLY A 6 1.55 8.70 -13.14
CA GLY A 6 2.64 8.83 -14.11
C GLY A 6 2.95 7.61 -14.99
N ALA A 7 2.22 6.50 -14.85
CA ALA A 7 2.50 5.27 -15.59
C ALA A 7 1.54 4.98 -16.76
N GLY A 8 0.58 5.87 -17.05
CA GLY A 8 -0.42 5.66 -18.10
C GLY A 8 -1.21 4.35 -17.93
N SER A 9 -1.67 3.74 -19.03
CA SER A 9 -2.43 2.47 -19.02
C SER A 9 -1.61 1.25 -18.58
N ALA A 10 -0.27 1.34 -18.61
CA ALA A 10 0.65 0.28 -18.18
C ALA A 10 0.76 0.16 -16.64
N GLY A 11 0.30 1.17 -15.89
CA GLY A 11 0.24 1.15 -14.43
C GLY A 11 -1.12 0.68 -13.87
N SER A 12 -2.02 0.19 -14.72
CA SER A 12 -3.36 -0.24 -14.28
C SER A 12 -3.30 -1.58 -13.54
N LEU A 13 -3.80 -1.61 -12.31
CA LEU A 13 -3.98 -2.83 -11.52
C LEU A 13 -5.40 -3.36 -11.73
N ALA A 14 -5.56 -4.16 -12.79
CA ALA A 14 -6.83 -4.86 -13.05
C ALA A 14 -7.19 -5.73 -11.84
N GLY A 15 -8.40 -5.55 -11.29
CA GLY A 15 -8.90 -6.29 -10.14
C GLY A 15 -8.82 -5.58 -8.79
N VAL A 16 -8.07 -4.48 -8.64
CA VAL A 16 -8.01 -3.72 -7.36
C VAL A 16 -9.38 -3.16 -6.96
N THR A 17 -10.17 -2.73 -7.95
CA THR A 17 -11.54 -2.26 -7.71
C THR A 17 -12.43 -3.39 -7.19
N ASP A 18 -12.33 -4.57 -7.79
CA ASP A 18 -13.12 -5.76 -7.41
C ASP A 18 -12.70 -6.28 -6.03
N GLU A 19 -11.39 -6.37 -5.77
CA GLU A 19 -10.83 -6.74 -4.48
C GLU A 19 -11.32 -5.79 -3.38
N ARG A 20 -11.18 -4.48 -3.60
CA ARG A 20 -11.67 -3.45 -2.68
C ARG A 20 -13.15 -3.66 -2.36
N ASP A 21 -13.96 -3.85 -3.39
CA ASP A 21 -15.41 -3.97 -3.20
C ASP A 21 -15.80 -5.27 -2.49
N ASN A 22 -15.07 -6.36 -2.73
CA ASN A 22 -15.27 -7.63 -2.01
C ASN A 22 -14.86 -7.52 -0.54
N VAL A 23 -13.70 -6.94 -0.24
CA VAL A 23 -13.25 -6.71 1.14
C VAL A 23 -14.20 -5.78 1.89
N ARG A 24 -14.66 -4.70 1.24
CA ARG A 24 -15.64 -3.78 1.83
C ARG A 24 -16.93 -4.53 2.19
N LYS A 25 -17.51 -5.30 1.25
CA LYS A 25 -18.72 -6.09 1.49
C LYS A 25 -18.56 -7.12 2.61
N ALA A 26 -17.38 -7.73 2.73
CA ALA A 26 -17.11 -8.69 3.80
C ALA A 26 -17.01 -8.03 5.20
N ALA A 27 -16.57 -6.77 5.26
CA ALA A 27 -16.48 -6.00 6.50
C ALA A 27 -17.77 -5.24 6.84
N GLU A 28 -18.60 -4.93 5.84
CA GLU A 28 -19.90 -4.29 6.00
C GLU A 28 -20.78 -5.05 7.01
N GLY A 29 -21.35 -4.33 7.98
CA GLY A 29 -22.16 -4.90 9.06
C GLY A 29 -21.37 -5.47 10.25
N HIS A 30 -20.05 -5.63 10.13
CA HIS A 30 -19.19 -6.08 11.22
C HIS A 30 -18.33 -4.96 11.79
N LEU A 31 -17.82 -4.05 10.94
CA LEU A 31 -16.92 -2.97 11.32
C LEU A 31 -17.21 -1.70 10.52
N PRO A 32 -16.96 -0.49 11.07
CA PRO A 32 -16.95 0.74 10.29
C PRO A 32 -15.83 0.70 9.24
N VAL A 33 -16.15 0.95 7.97
CA VAL A 33 -15.18 0.92 6.86
C VAL A 33 -15.00 2.31 6.27
N GLY A 34 -13.76 2.78 6.21
CA GLY A 34 -13.36 3.99 5.48
C GLY A 34 -12.62 3.63 4.19
N LEU A 35 -12.92 4.35 3.09
CA LEU A 35 -12.24 4.18 1.81
C LEU A 35 -11.36 5.39 1.49
N LEU A 36 -10.12 5.12 1.11
CA LEU A 36 -9.22 6.12 0.53
C LEU A 36 -8.91 5.73 -0.92
N ASP A 37 -9.41 6.50 -1.88
CA ASP A 37 -9.05 6.33 -3.29
C ASP A 37 -7.95 7.32 -3.68
N MET A 38 -6.90 6.79 -4.32
CA MET A 38 -5.69 7.55 -4.67
C MET A 38 -5.13 8.45 -3.54
N PRO A 39 -4.91 7.95 -2.30
CA PRO A 39 -4.42 8.77 -1.19
C PRO A 39 -2.95 9.19 -1.33
N THR A 40 -2.60 10.28 -0.66
CA THR A 40 -1.20 10.64 -0.37
C THR A 40 -0.62 9.84 0.79
N ALA A 41 0.71 9.77 0.90
CA ALA A 41 1.36 9.13 2.04
C ALA A 41 0.90 9.73 3.37
N LYS A 42 0.74 11.05 3.44
CA LYS A 42 0.22 11.76 4.61
C LYS A 42 -1.19 11.30 4.99
N GLN A 43 -2.10 11.19 4.02
CA GLN A 43 -3.48 10.72 4.27
C GLN A 43 -3.50 9.27 4.78
N VAL A 44 -2.66 8.41 4.20
CA VAL A 44 -2.52 7.01 4.66
C VAL A 44 -2.02 6.99 6.11
N ILE A 45 -0.93 7.68 6.43
CA ILE A 45 -0.35 7.72 7.78
C ILE A 45 -1.37 8.24 8.81
N GLN A 46 -2.07 9.34 8.51
CA GLN A 46 -3.06 9.91 9.41
C GLN A 46 -4.24 8.97 9.67
N THR A 47 -4.58 8.13 8.69
CA THR A 47 -5.67 7.15 8.80
C THR A 47 -5.20 5.90 9.55
N LEU A 48 -3.98 5.42 9.29
CA LEU A 48 -3.38 4.28 10.00
C LEU A 48 -3.33 4.50 11.51
N LYS A 49 -3.08 5.73 11.96
CA LYS A 49 -3.09 6.08 13.40
C LYS A 49 -4.47 5.95 14.07
N LYS A 50 -5.55 5.90 13.27
CA LYS A 50 -6.93 5.91 13.74
C LYS A 50 -7.68 4.59 13.49
N CYS A 51 -7.13 3.69 12.68
CA CYS A 51 -7.78 2.44 12.32
C CYS A 51 -7.06 1.22 12.89
N SER A 52 -7.84 0.19 13.20
CA SER A 52 -7.33 -1.07 13.75
C SER A 52 -6.88 -2.06 12.68
N ILE A 53 -7.48 -1.96 11.50
CA ILE A 53 -7.20 -2.81 10.35
C ILE A 53 -7.04 -1.91 9.13
N ALA A 54 -6.00 -2.17 8.34
CA ALA A 54 -5.77 -1.50 7.08
C ALA A 54 -5.61 -2.52 5.95
N HIS A 55 -6.44 -2.40 4.91
CA HIS A 55 -6.28 -3.13 3.66
C HIS A 55 -5.74 -2.16 2.61
N LEU A 56 -4.53 -2.41 2.11
CA LEU A 56 -3.85 -1.56 1.15
C LEU A 56 -3.75 -2.32 -0.17
N ALA A 57 -4.45 -1.82 -1.18
CA ALA A 57 -4.38 -2.36 -2.55
C ALA A 57 -3.77 -1.29 -3.47
N CYS A 58 -2.47 -1.35 -3.70
CA CYS A 58 -1.71 -0.37 -4.49
C CYS A 58 -0.42 -0.98 -5.04
N HIS A 59 0.36 -0.20 -5.79
CA HIS A 59 1.68 -0.64 -6.25
C HIS A 59 2.69 -0.63 -5.10
N GLY A 60 3.41 -1.73 -4.97
CA GLY A 60 4.56 -1.84 -4.09
C GLY A 60 5.87 -1.68 -4.86
N PHE A 61 6.95 -1.45 -4.12
CA PHE A 61 8.30 -1.59 -4.62
C PHE A 61 9.20 -2.22 -3.55
N THR A 62 10.19 -2.98 -4.00
CA THR A 62 11.14 -3.68 -3.12
C THR A 62 12.54 -3.12 -3.34
N ASP A 63 13.24 -2.72 -2.28
CA ASP A 63 14.68 -2.51 -2.28
C ASP A 63 15.36 -3.72 -1.64
N HIS A 64 16.07 -4.50 -2.46
CA HIS A 64 16.73 -5.74 -2.03
C HIS A 64 17.98 -5.52 -1.16
N ARG A 65 18.50 -4.28 -1.07
CA ARG A 65 19.69 -3.95 -0.26
C ARG A 65 19.30 -3.44 1.12
N ASP A 66 18.20 -2.68 1.19
CA ASP A 66 17.60 -2.26 2.46
C ASP A 66 16.09 -2.57 2.43
N PRO A 67 15.66 -3.69 3.04
CA PRO A 67 14.24 -4.04 3.15
C PRO A 67 13.40 -2.93 3.79
N LEU A 68 13.96 -2.10 4.68
CA LEU A 68 13.24 -0.99 5.30
C LEU A 68 12.98 0.17 4.31
N SER A 69 13.75 0.24 3.23
CA SER A 69 13.51 1.19 2.13
C SER A 69 12.43 0.74 1.15
N SER A 70 12.01 -0.52 1.18
CA SER A 70 10.85 -1.02 0.41
C SER A 70 9.56 -0.33 0.85
N GLY A 71 8.51 -0.38 0.03
CA GLY A 71 7.25 0.26 0.41
C GLY A 71 6.19 0.36 -0.67
N LEU A 72 5.30 1.33 -0.51
CA LEU A 72 4.16 1.59 -1.39
C LEU A 72 4.37 2.86 -2.20
N ILE A 73 3.95 2.81 -3.46
CA ILE A 73 3.92 3.98 -4.35
C ILE A 73 2.54 4.63 -4.22
N LEU A 74 2.55 5.91 -3.88
CA LEU A 74 1.36 6.72 -3.63
C LEU A 74 1.38 8.00 -4.48
N ARG A 75 0.28 8.75 -4.52
CA ARG A 75 0.24 10.06 -5.16
C ARG A 75 0.93 11.10 -4.28
N LYS A 76 1.69 12.01 -4.87
CA LYS A 76 2.24 13.17 -4.16
C LYS A 76 1.27 14.34 -4.21
N GLY A 77 0.81 14.78 -3.03
CA GLY A 77 -0.06 15.95 -2.89
C GLY A 77 -1.50 15.76 -3.40
N ASP A 78 -2.26 16.86 -3.34
CA ASP A 78 -3.68 16.90 -3.73
C ASP A 78 -3.89 17.37 -5.18
N GLU A 79 -2.84 17.89 -5.84
CA GLU A 79 -2.90 18.31 -7.24
C GLU A 79 -2.76 17.10 -8.19
N ALA A 80 -3.39 17.20 -9.36
CA ALA A 80 -3.35 16.20 -10.44
C ALA A 80 -1.99 16.13 -11.16
N ARG A 81 -0.88 16.39 -10.45
CA ARG A 81 0.46 16.17 -10.99
C ARG A 81 0.79 14.70 -10.87
N GLU A 82 1.44 14.17 -11.90
CA GLU A 82 1.86 12.76 -11.98
C GLU A 82 3.07 12.45 -11.09
N GLU A 83 3.26 13.19 -10.00
CA GLU A 83 4.37 12.97 -9.07
C GLU A 83 4.02 11.85 -8.09
N GLN A 84 5.00 10.96 -7.89
CA GLN A 84 4.90 9.85 -6.97
C GLN A 84 5.46 10.20 -5.59
N ASP A 85 4.83 9.67 -4.56
CA ASP A 85 5.29 9.67 -3.18
C ASP A 85 5.49 8.21 -2.71
N ARG A 86 6.26 8.01 -1.64
CA ARG A 86 6.59 6.68 -1.14
C ARG A 86 6.28 6.55 0.34
N LEU A 87 5.50 5.53 0.69
CA LEU A 87 5.34 5.10 2.08
C LEU A 87 6.23 3.88 2.31
N THR A 88 7.37 4.07 2.96
CA THR A 88 8.34 3.00 3.22
C THR A 88 7.98 2.16 4.44
N VAL A 89 8.51 0.94 4.50
CA VAL A 89 8.42 0.07 5.68
C VAL A 89 9.03 0.77 6.89
N ARG A 90 10.19 1.43 6.73
CA ARG A 90 10.80 2.24 7.78
C ARG A 90 9.82 3.24 8.38
N THR A 91 9.18 4.04 7.53
CA THR A 91 8.20 5.04 7.97
C THR A 91 7.09 4.37 8.78
N VAL A 92 6.55 3.25 8.31
CA VAL A 92 5.45 2.53 9.00
C VAL A 92 5.90 1.98 10.37
N VAL A 93 7.10 1.40 10.46
CA VAL A 93 7.66 0.86 11.71
C VAL A 93 7.93 1.96 12.74
N GLU A 94 8.31 3.16 12.28
CA GLU A 94 8.53 4.33 13.13
C GLU A 94 7.23 5.04 13.55
N LEU A 95 6.07 4.65 12.99
CA LEU A 95 4.79 5.20 13.44
C LEU A 95 4.40 4.60 14.79
N ASP A 96 4.08 5.48 15.73
CA ASP A 96 3.31 5.10 16.90
C ASP A 96 1.86 4.80 16.48
N LEU A 97 1.59 3.51 16.24
CA LEU A 97 0.30 2.99 15.85
C LEU A 97 -0.37 2.31 17.04
N ALA A 98 -0.70 3.08 18.08
CA ALA A 98 -1.31 2.59 19.32
C ALA A 98 -2.55 1.69 19.12
N ASN A 99 -3.26 1.82 17.99
CA ASN A 99 -4.48 1.08 17.69
C ASN A 99 -4.38 0.13 16.50
N ALA A 100 -3.29 0.14 15.72
CA ALA A 100 -3.22 -0.68 14.50
C ALA A 100 -2.77 -2.10 14.84
N HIS A 101 -3.63 -3.08 14.54
CA HIS A 101 -3.39 -4.48 14.87
C HIS A 101 -2.95 -5.30 13.65
N VAL A 102 -3.45 -4.96 12.45
CA VAL A 102 -3.15 -5.70 11.21
C VAL A 102 -3.14 -4.76 10.00
N ALA A 103 -2.08 -4.84 9.19
CA ALA A 103 -2.04 -4.27 7.85
C ALA A 103 -1.91 -5.41 6.84
N TYR A 104 -2.88 -5.53 5.92
CA TYR A 104 -2.86 -6.51 4.83
C TYR A 104 -2.60 -5.79 3.51
N LEU A 105 -1.57 -6.26 2.79
CA LEU A 105 -1.10 -5.64 1.56
C LEU A 105 -1.40 -6.54 0.36
N SER A 106 -2.19 -6.01 -0.56
CA SER A 106 -2.48 -6.59 -1.87
C SER A 106 -1.83 -5.74 -2.95
N ALA A 107 -0.52 -5.93 -3.13
CA ALA A 107 0.25 -5.23 -4.15
C ALA A 107 0.83 -6.22 -5.17
N CYS A 108 0.98 -5.77 -6.42
CA CYS A 108 1.74 -6.55 -7.40
C CYS A 108 3.17 -6.72 -6.88
N SER A 109 3.58 -7.98 -6.71
CA SER A 109 4.88 -8.41 -6.16
C SER A 109 5.01 -8.50 -4.63
N THR A 110 3.92 -8.52 -3.86
CA THR A 110 4.01 -8.79 -2.39
C THR A 110 4.68 -10.12 -2.05
N ALA A 111 4.74 -11.06 -2.99
CA ALA A 111 5.39 -12.36 -2.85
C ALA A 111 6.74 -12.48 -3.60
N GLU A 112 7.22 -11.46 -4.33
CA GLU A 112 8.57 -11.54 -4.91
C GLU A 112 9.63 -11.17 -3.87
N ASN A 113 10.03 -12.16 -3.06
CA ASN A 113 11.33 -12.12 -2.41
C ASN A 113 12.36 -12.81 -3.31
N LYS A 114 13.15 -12.04 -4.07
CA LYS A 114 14.28 -12.57 -4.84
C LYS A 114 15.50 -12.76 -3.92
N GLU A 115 15.35 -13.56 -2.87
CA GLU A 115 16.51 -14.06 -2.14
C GLU A 115 17.27 -15.00 -3.09
N LYS A 116 18.52 -14.66 -3.43
CA LYS A 116 19.45 -15.65 -3.94
C LYS A 116 19.92 -16.50 -2.77
N PHE A 117 19.13 -17.49 -2.37
CA PHE A 117 19.59 -18.53 -1.46
C PHE A 117 20.76 -19.27 -2.12
N TRP A 118 21.92 -19.20 -1.46
CA TRP A 118 23.13 -20.04 -1.60
C TRP A 118 23.27 -20.89 -2.87
N GLN A 119 24.14 -20.48 -3.78
CA GLN A 119 24.95 -21.43 -4.55
C GLN A 119 26.38 -21.39 -4.00
N MET A 120 26.60 -22.24 -2.99
CA MET A 120 27.91 -22.86 -2.82
C MET A 120 27.98 -24.01 -3.81
N GLU A 121 28.81 -23.86 -4.84
CA GLU A 121 29.70 -24.88 -5.41
C GLU A 121 30.61 -24.23 -6.45
#